data_AF-A0A4P9WQC1-F1
#
_entry.id   AF-A0A4P9WQC1-F1
#
_cell.length_a   1.000
_cell.length_b   1.000
_cell.length_c   1.000
_cell.angle_alpha   90.00
_cell.angle_beta   90.00
_cell.angle_gamma   90.00
#
_symmetry.space_group_name_H-M   'P 1'
#
loop_
_entity.id
_entity.type
_entity.pdbx_description
1 polymer ?
#
loop_
_entity_poly.entity_id
_entity_poly.type
_entity_poly.pdbx_seq_one_letter_code
_entity_poly.pdbx_strand_id
1 'polypeptide(L)'
;MTLKASDLLQAEYAGLESRYQKYQIELEKILTEIRTVLEYCHEKCTTTKVPISIPETSNYNFIECMEFLKAALRKKEFYVKRKTDENTLYISWSAADVSKTKKWNEQQRKLKEKLGIEVAESKMNEKKTKTDEYYYNPDSGLSNMKLRSQIMRKNLRYAHLKNVRKCSCCYFILNLTIK
;
A
#
# COMPACT_ATOMS: atom_id res chain seq x y z
N MET A 1 -16.04 -19.68 -21.52
CA MET A 1 -15.02 -19.84 -20.47
C MET A 1 -15.44 -19.05 -19.24
N THR A 2 -15.73 -19.72 -18.13
CA THR A 2 -16.09 -19.11 -16.83
C THR A 2 -14.82 -18.94 -15.99
N LEU A 3 -14.32 -17.70 -15.86
CA LEU A 3 -13.23 -17.36 -14.93
C LEU A 3 -13.61 -17.78 -13.50
N LYS A 4 -12.82 -18.67 -12.86
CA LYS A 4 -13.04 -19.12 -11.49
C LYS A 4 -12.60 -18.04 -10.50
N ALA A 5 -13.16 -18.03 -9.30
CA ALA A 5 -12.83 -17.00 -8.31
C ALA A 5 -11.39 -17.15 -7.76
N SER A 6 -10.84 -18.37 -7.78
CA SER A 6 -9.41 -18.63 -7.55
C SER A 6 -8.51 -17.87 -8.52
N ASP A 7 -8.87 -17.88 -9.81
CA ASP A 7 -8.07 -17.28 -10.87
C ASP A 7 -8.09 -15.74 -10.74
N LEU A 8 -9.22 -15.19 -10.28
CA LEU A 8 -9.35 -13.77 -9.99
C LEU A 8 -8.55 -13.34 -8.77
N LEU A 9 -8.57 -14.13 -7.68
CA LEU A 9 -7.73 -13.87 -6.51
C LEU A 9 -6.25 -13.92 -6.87
N GLN A 10 -5.82 -14.93 -7.63
CA GLN A 10 -4.43 -15.08 -8.03
C GLN A 10 -3.97 -13.91 -8.92
N ALA A 11 -4.84 -13.42 -9.82
CA ALA A 11 -4.57 -12.23 -10.61
C ALA A 11 -4.48 -10.94 -9.75
N GLU A 12 -5.28 -10.80 -8.69
CA GLU A 12 -5.16 -9.68 -7.76
C GLU A 12 -3.86 -9.71 -6.95
N TYR A 13 -3.46 -10.88 -6.45
CA TYR A 13 -2.19 -11.05 -5.75
C TYR A 13 -1.00 -10.76 -6.66
N ALA A 14 -0.99 -11.30 -7.89
CA ALA A 14 0.05 -10.99 -8.87
C ALA A 14 0.09 -9.49 -9.22
N GLY A 15 -1.08 -8.84 -9.28
CA GLY A 15 -1.18 -7.40 -9.48
C GLY A 15 -0.62 -6.59 -8.30
N LEU A 16 -0.86 -7.03 -7.06
CA LEU A 16 -0.28 -6.42 -5.85
C LEU A 16 1.24 -6.59 -5.80
N GLU A 17 1.74 -7.79 -6.05
CA GLU A 17 3.17 -8.09 -6.05
C GLU A 17 3.92 -7.25 -7.08
N SER A 18 3.41 -7.17 -8.31
CA SER A 18 3.97 -6.31 -9.36
C SER A 18 3.99 -4.82 -8.98
N ARG A 19 3.01 -4.34 -8.18
CA ARG A 19 3.02 -2.97 -7.65
C ARG A 19 4.09 -2.77 -6.61
N TYR A 20 4.21 -3.68 -5.65
CA TYR A 20 5.22 -3.59 -4.60
C TYR A 20 6.65 -3.66 -5.15
N GLN A 21 6.89 -4.48 -6.17
CA GLN A 21 8.19 -4.52 -6.86
C GLN A 21 8.54 -3.14 -7.44
N LYS A 22 7.59 -2.41 -8.03
CA LYS A 22 7.83 -1.05 -8.54
C LYS A 22 8.12 -0.07 -7.42
N TYR A 23 7.41 -0.15 -6.31
CA TYR A 23 7.68 0.70 -5.15
C TYR A 23 9.06 0.41 -4.53
N GLN A 24 9.51 -0.85 -4.57
CA GLN A 24 10.87 -1.24 -4.17
C GLN A 24 11.93 -0.64 -5.10
N ILE A 25 11.72 -0.66 -6.42
CA ILE A 25 12.64 0.00 -7.38
C ILE A 25 12.79 1.49 -7.06
N GLU A 26 11.69 2.19 -6.80
CA GLU A 26 11.74 3.61 -6.40
C GLU A 26 12.46 3.82 -5.06
N LEU A 27 12.28 2.91 -4.10
CA LEU A 27 13.03 2.95 -2.83
C LEU A 27 14.53 2.78 -3.04
N GLU A 28 14.95 1.85 -3.91
CA GLU A 28 16.36 1.60 -4.23
C GLU A 28 17.01 2.80 -4.91
N LYS A 29 16.28 3.48 -5.82
CA LYS A 29 16.75 4.74 -6.42
C LYS A 29 17.01 5.80 -5.37
N ILE A 30 16.05 6.02 -4.46
CA ILE A 30 16.20 6.99 -3.35
C ILE A 30 17.38 6.63 -2.45
N LEU A 31 17.52 5.36 -2.08
CA LEU A 31 18.64 4.92 -1.24
C LEU A 31 19.99 5.12 -1.92
N THR A 32 20.05 4.91 -3.24
CA THR A 32 21.26 5.17 -4.04
C THR A 32 21.58 6.67 -4.05
N GLU A 33 20.57 7.52 -4.25
CA GLU A 33 20.73 8.97 -4.20
C GLU A 33 21.25 9.44 -2.83
N ILE A 34 20.68 8.93 -1.74
CA ILE A 34 21.16 9.23 -0.37
C ILE A 34 22.63 8.84 -0.20
N ARG A 35 23.03 7.65 -0.66
CA ARG A 35 24.44 7.21 -0.60
C ARG A 35 25.34 8.15 -1.37
N THR A 36 24.95 8.52 -2.60
CA THR A 36 25.74 9.46 -3.40
C THR A 36 25.86 10.83 -2.75
N VAL A 37 24.77 11.40 -2.20
CA VAL A 37 24.81 12.70 -1.52
C VAL A 37 25.71 12.65 -0.29
N LEU A 38 25.65 11.55 0.47
CA LEU A 38 26.49 11.35 1.64
C LEU A 38 27.98 11.20 1.27
N GLU A 39 28.28 10.43 0.23
CA GLU A 39 29.65 10.13 -0.21
C GLU A 39 30.32 11.34 -0.88
N TYR A 40 29.60 12.04 -1.76
CA TYR A 40 30.18 13.09 -2.59
C TYR A 40 29.96 14.50 -2.03
N CYS A 41 28.83 14.76 -1.39
CA CYS A 41 28.47 16.10 -0.91
C CYS A 41 28.61 16.25 0.61
N HIS A 42 28.71 15.14 1.35
CA HIS A 42 28.73 15.10 2.82
C HIS A 42 27.53 15.81 3.48
N GLU A 43 26.45 16.03 2.74
CA GLU A 43 25.23 16.59 3.28
C GLU A 43 24.51 15.56 4.15
N LYS A 44 23.67 16.04 5.07
CA LYS A 44 22.89 15.19 5.99
C LYS A 44 21.41 15.10 5.59
N CYS A 45 21.08 15.57 4.41
CA CYS A 45 19.73 15.55 3.86
C CYS A 45 19.77 15.51 2.33
N THR A 46 18.64 15.13 1.74
CA THR A 46 18.39 15.24 0.30
C THR A 46 16.90 15.46 0.04
N THR A 47 16.57 15.83 -1.19
CA THR A 47 15.19 15.93 -1.66
C THR A 47 15.01 15.18 -2.95
N THR A 48 14.15 14.17 -2.96
CA THR A 48 13.88 13.34 -4.14
C THR A 48 12.46 13.52 -4.62
N LYS A 49 12.28 13.60 -5.95
CA LYS A 49 10.96 13.61 -6.59
C LYS A 49 10.49 12.19 -6.83
N VAL A 50 9.28 11.89 -6.39
CA VAL A 50 8.60 10.61 -6.64
C VAL A 50 7.71 10.78 -7.88
N PRO A 51 7.80 9.89 -8.87
CA PRO A 51 7.00 10.00 -10.09
C PRO A 51 5.51 9.86 -9.76
N ILE A 52 4.70 10.80 -10.28
CA ILE A 52 3.23 10.78 -10.13
C ILE A 52 2.63 9.64 -10.97
N SER A 53 3.27 9.32 -12.10
CA SER A 53 2.93 8.17 -12.93
C SER A 53 4.21 7.58 -13.52
N ILE A 54 4.21 6.27 -13.74
CA ILE A 54 5.27 5.58 -14.46
C ILE A 54 4.67 5.17 -15.81
N PRO A 55 5.25 5.59 -16.94
CA PRO A 55 4.79 5.19 -18.27
C PRO A 55 4.64 3.67 -18.36
N GLU A 56 3.66 3.20 -19.15
CA GLU A 56 3.43 1.77 -19.44
C GLU A 56 2.88 0.93 -18.27
N THR A 57 2.63 1.53 -17.09
CA THR A 57 2.16 0.78 -15.93
C THR A 57 0.81 1.27 -15.40
N SER A 58 -0.26 0.60 -15.83
CA SER A 58 -1.64 0.87 -15.37
C SER A 58 -1.87 0.61 -13.88
N ASN A 59 -0.93 -0.05 -13.21
CA ASN A 59 -1.07 -0.50 -11.82
C ASN A 59 -0.30 0.40 -10.84
N TYR A 60 0.45 1.41 -11.27
CA TYR A 60 1.16 2.27 -10.33
C TYR A 60 0.19 3.21 -9.59
N ASN A 61 0.24 3.24 -8.25
CA ASN A 61 -0.50 4.19 -7.43
C ASN A 61 0.47 5.07 -6.65
N PHE A 62 0.52 6.36 -7.02
CA PHE A 62 1.39 7.35 -6.41
C PHE A 62 1.18 7.49 -4.89
N ILE A 63 -0.07 7.49 -4.42
CA ILE A 63 -0.39 7.66 -2.99
C ILE A 63 0.13 6.46 -2.20
N GLU A 64 -0.13 5.25 -2.68
CA GLU A 64 0.38 4.01 -2.06
C GLU A 64 1.91 3.98 -2.07
N CYS A 65 2.53 4.36 -3.19
CA CYS A 65 3.99 4.46 -3.32
C CYS A 65 4.58 5.41 -2.28
N MET A 66 4.03 6.63 -2.15
CA MET A 66 4.51 7.64 -1.20
C MET A 66 4.42 7.16 0.25
N GLU A 67 3.32 6.52 0.63
CA GLU A 67 3.18 5.96 1.99
C GLU A 67 4.14 4.80 2.22
N PHE A 68 4.32 3.92 1.22
CA PHE A 68 5.31 2.84 1.27
C PHE A 68 6.73 3.39 1.47
N LEU A 69 7.15 4.37 0.67
CA LEU A 69 8.48 4.97 0.73
C LEU A 69 8.74 5.63 2.09
N LYS A 70 7.79 6.42 2.60
CA LYS A 70 7.89 7.04 3.93
C LYS A 70 8.06 5.97 5.02
N ALA A 71 7.26 4.91 4.99
CA ALA A 71 7.32 3.85 5.99
C ALA A 71 8.66 3.10 5.92
N ALA A 72 9.10 2.73 4.72
CA ALA A 72 10.35 2.01 4.50
C ALA A 72 11.58 2.82 4.94
N LEU A 73 11.62 4.12 4.62
CA LEU A 73 12.71 5.02 5.01
C LEU A 73 12.72 5.29 6.53
N ARG A 74 11.56 5.49 7.17
CA ARG A 74 11.48 5.65 8.63
C ARG A 74 11.90 4.39 9.39
N LYS A 75 11.66 3.21 8.82
CA LYS A 75 12.15 1.94 9.36
C LYS A 75 13.68 1.85 9.33
N LYS A 76 14.32 2.52 8.36
CA LYS A 76 15.79 2.68 8.25
C LYS A 76 16.32 3.90 9.02
N GLU A 77 15.55 4.41 9.99
CA GLU A 77 15.87 5.57 10.84
C GLU A 77 16.01 6.92 10.12
N PHE A 78 15.58 7.06 8.87
CA PHE A 78 15.54 8.37 8.20
C PHE A 78 14.35 9.22 8.67
N TYR A 79 14.56 10.53 8.78
CA TYR A 79 13.48 11.49 8.88
C TYR A 79 12.93 11.80 7.49
N VAL A 80 11.63 11.68 7.31
CA VAL A 80 10.97 11.87 6.01
C VAL A 80 9.75 12.78 6.16
N LYS A 81 9.71 13.83 5.33
CA LYS A 81 8.61 14.79 5.23
C LYS A 81 8.26 15.03 3.76
N ARG A 82 6.96 15.08 3.45
CA ARG A 82 6.47 15.52 2.13
C ARG A 82 6.64 17.05 2.03
N LYS A 83 7.26 17.53 0.95
CA LYS A 83 7.33 18.98 0.66
C LYS A 83 6.01 19.48 0.06
N THR A 84 5.88 20.81 -0.02
CA THR A 84 4.68 21.53 -0.48
C THR A 84 4.30 21.24 -1.92
N ASP A 85 5.27 20.88 -2.77
CA ASP A 85 5.10 20.50 -4.18
C ASP A 85 4.47 19.10 -4.37
N GLU A 86 3.97 18.49 -3.30
CA GLU A 86 3.18 17.26 -3.26
C GLU A 86 3.86 15.98 -3.77
N ASN A 87 4.83 16.02 -4.69
CA ASN A 87 5.53 14.83 -5.20
C ASN A 87 6.98 14.72 -4.71
N THR A 88 7.45 15.65 -3.90
CA THR A 88 8.82 15.62 -3.38
C THR A 88 8.87 15.17 -1.92
N LEU A 89 9.83 14.28 -1.63
CA LEU A 89 10.19 13.85 -0.30
C LEU A 89 11.47 14.57 0.14
N TYR A 90 11.39 15.26 1.27
CA TYR A 90 12.57 15.67 2.04
C TYR A 90 12.99 14.53 2.96
N ILE A 91 14.27 14.15 2.87
CA ILE A 91 14.85 13.04 3.61
C ILE A 91 16.07 13.57 4.37
N SER A 92 16.15 13.31 5.68
CA SER A 92 17.26 13.74 6.53
C SER A 92 17.74 12.59 7.41
N TRP A 93 19.05 12.50 7.58
CA TRP A 93 19.74 11.61 8.52
C TRP A 93 20.57 12.41 9.53
N SER A 94 20.25 13.69 9.73
CA SER A 94 20.82 14.48 10.81
C SER A 94 20.43 13.89 12.17
N ALA A 95 21.33 13.89 13.16
CA ALA A 95 21.03 13.33 14.49
C ALA A 95 19.80 13.98 15.14
N ALA A 96 19.63 15.29 14.94
CA ALA A 96 18.47 16.04 15.41
C ALA A 96 17.16 15.52 14.79
N ASP A 97 17.14 15.23 13.50
CA ASP A 97 15.95 14.75 12.80
C ASP A 97 15.68 13.26 13.02
N VAL A 98 16.72 12.43 13.08
CA VAL A 98 16.63 11.00 13.43
C VAL A 98 16.00 10.84 14.82
N SER A 99 16.32 11.72 15.77
CA SER A 99 15.70 11.71 17.10
C SER A 99 14.18 11.90 17.04
N LYS A 100 13.67 12.70 16.08
CA LYS A 100 12.23 12.90 15.86
C LYS A 100 11.58 11.61 15.34
N THR A 101 12.25 10.92 14.40
CA THR A 101 11.77 9.62 13.88
C THR A 101 11.73 8.57 14.98
N LYS A 102 12.75 8.49 15.83
CA LYS A 102 12.78 7.56 16.97
C LYS A 102 11.63 7.80 17.95
N LYS A 103 11.38 9.06 18.32
CA LYS A 103 10.22 9.43 19.16
C LYS A 103 8.89 9.03 18.52
N TRP A 104 8.73 9.24 17.22
CA TRP A 104 7.52 8.85 16.50
C TRP A 104 7.34 7.33 16.46
N ASN A 105 8.39 6.57 16.13
CA ASN A 105 8.36 5.10 16.13
C ASN A 105 8.00 4.54 17.52
N GLU A 106 8.56 5.12 18.58
CA GLU A 106 8.28 4.76 19.97
C GLU A 106 6.80 5.01 20.34
N GLN A 107 6.25 6.16 19.94
CA GLN A 107 4.83 6.46 20.13
C GLN A 107 3.92 5.47 19.39
N GLN A 108 4.29 5.12 18.16
CA GLN A 108 3.55 4.13 17.37
C GLN A 108 3.60 2.74 18.02
N ARG A 109 4.75 2.33 18.56
CA ARG A 109 4.89 1.07 19.29
C ARG A 109 3.95 1.03 20.51
N LYS A 110 4.00 2.06 21.35
CA LYS A 110 3.13 2.18 22.53
C LYS A 110 1.65 2.17 22.18
N LEU A 111 1.27 2.81 21.07
CA LEU A 111 -0.12 2.81 20.59
C LEU A 111 -0.56 1.42 20.16
N LYS A 112 0.29 0.68 19.43
CA LYS A 112 -0.01 -0.69 18.99
C LYS A 112 -0.12 -1.65 20.17
N GLU A 113 0.78 -1.55 21.15
CA GLU A 113 0.72 -2.31 22.40
C GLU A 113 -0.60 -2.05 23.15
N LYS A 114 -1.01 -0.78 23.29
CA LYS A 114 -2.30 -0.43 23.92
C LYS A 114 -3.52 -0.97 23.18
N LEU A 115 -3.45 -1.07 21.85
CA LEU A 115 -4.52 -1.60 21.02
C LEU A 115 -4.51 -3.13 20.93
N GLY A 116 -3.56 -3.82 21.59
CA GLY A 116 -3.40 -5.27 21.50
C GLY A 116 -3.04 -5.76 20.10
N ILE A 117 -2.51 -4.88 19.24
CA ILE A 117 -2.06 -5.24 17.90
C ILE A 117 -0.65 -5.81 18.06
N GLU A 118 -0.54 -7.13 18.14
CA GLU A 118 0.76 -7.80 18.06
C GLU A 118 1.47 -7.37 16.77
N VAL A 119 2.61 -6.71 16.94
CA VAL A 119 3.50 -6.39 15.83
C VAL A 119 4.14 -7.71 15.40
N ALA A 120 3.44 -8.46 14.54
CA ALA A 120 4.13 -9.38 13.67
C ALA A 120 5.12 -8.54 12.85
N GLU A 121 6.37 -8.48 13.30
CA GLU A 121 7.45 -8.02 12.46
C GLU A 121 7.31 -8.80 11.16
N SER A 122 6.97 -8.10 10.08
CA SER A 122 7.05 -8.65 8.74
C SER A 122 8.52 -8.90 8.42
N LYS A 123 9.08 -9.95 9.02
CA LYS A 123 9.86 -10.90 8.24
C LYS A 123 8.91 -11.29 7.12
N MET A 124 9.31 -11.07 5.87
CA MET A 124 8.76 -11.85 4.78
C MET A 124 9.13 -13.31 5.05
N ASN A 125 8.43 -13.92 6.00
CA ASN A 125 8.22 -15.34 6.03
C ASN A 125 6.83 -15.49 5.43
N GLU A 126 6.79 -16.25 4.36
CA GLU A 126 5.59 -16.82 3.75
C GLU A 126 4.59 -17.28 4.82
N LYS A 127 3.70 -16.39 5.24
CA LYS A 127 2.54 -16.76 6.04
C LYS A 127 1.35 -16.00 5.50
N LYS A 128 0.55 -16.76 4.77
CA LYS A 128 -0.87 -16.54 4.46
C LYS A 128 -1.47 -15.59 5.50
N THR A 129 -1.75 -14.38 5.08
CA THR A 129 -2.56 -13.44 5.84
C THR A 129 -3.90 -14.11 6.10
N LYS A 130 -4.20 -14.37 7.37
CA LYS A 130 -5.57 -14.59 7.86
C LYS A 130 -6.33 -13.29 7.61
N THR A 131 -6.88 -13.15 6.42
CA THR A 131 -8.09 -12.36 6.20
C THR A 131 -9.20 -13.00 7.02
N ASP A 132 -10.02 -12.19 7.68
CA ASP A 132 -11.25 -12.60 8.36
C ASP A 132 -11.85 -13.82 7.66
N GLU A 133 -12.00 -14.92 8.39
CA GLU A 133 -12.45 -16.22 7.88
C GLU A 133 -13.87 -16.08 7.31
N TYR A 134 -13.96 -15.56 6.09
CA TYR A 134 -15.06 -15.88 5.21
C TYR A 134 -14.82 -17.32 4.80
N TYR A 135 -15.76 -18.20 5.12
CA TYR A 135 -15.72 -19.60 4.70
C TYR A 135 -15.87 -19.66 3.17
N TYR A 136 -14.76 -19.42 2.48
CA TYR A 136 -14.67 -19.57 1.03
C TYR A 136 -14.67 -21.07 0.75
N ASN A 137 -15.85 -21.59 0.45
CA ASN A 137 -15.98 -22.93 -0.09
C ASN A 137 -15.80 -22.88 -1.62
N PRO A 138 -14.71 -23.44 -2.17
CA PRO A 138 -14.43 -23.44 -3.61
C PRO A 138 -15.48 -24.22 -4.42
N ASP A 139 -16.20 -25.16 -3.80
CA ASP A 139 -17.26 -25.97 -4.43
C ASP A 139 -18.63 -25.27 -4.40
N SER A 140 -18.75 -24.17 -3.67
CA SER A 140 -19.98 -23.38 -3.62
C SER A 140 -20.01 -22.33 -4.74
N GLY A 141 -20.96 -22.48 -5.67
CA GLY A 141 -21.21 -21.49 -6.72
C GLY A 141 -21.54 -20.09 -6.17
N LEU A 142 -22.20 -20.03 -5.02
CA LEU A 142 -22.54 -18.77 -4.32
C LEU A 142 -21.31 -18.08 -3.71
N SER A 143 -20.40 -18.84 -3.11
CA SER A 143 -19.14 -18.30 -2.55
C SER A 143 -18.23 -17.76 -3.66
N ASN A 144 -18.15 -18.47 -4.80
CA ASN A 144 -17.45 -18.01 -5.99
C ASN A 144 -18.05 -16.71 -6.57
N MET A 145 -19.38 -16.63 -6.67
CA MET A 145 -20.06 -15.44 -7.23
C MET A 145 -19.88 -14.20 -6.35
N LYS A 146 -19.95 -14.36 -5.02
CA LYS A 146 -19.75 -13.26 -4.06
C LYS A 146 -18.32 -12.73 -4.08
N LEU A 147 -17.32 -13.61 -4.05
CA LEU A 147 -15.91 -13.23 -4.12
C LEU A 147 -15.59 -12.50 -5.44
N ARG A 148 -16.04 -13.05 -6.57
CA ARG A 148 -15.92 -12.42 -7.88
C ARG A 148 -16.55 -11.03 -7.93
N SER A 149 -17.72 -10.87 -7.32
CA SER A 149 -18.41 -9.58 -7.28
C SER A 149 -17.70 -8.53 -6.41
N GLN A 150 -17.03 -8.94 -5.32
CA GLN A 150 -16.25 -8.05 -4.48
C GLN A 150 -14.96 -7.59 -5.17
N ILE A 151 -14.23 -8.53 -5.78
CA ILE A 151 -13.02 -8.28 -6.59
C ILE A 151 -13.35 -7.28 -7.70
N MET A 152 -14.42 -7.54 -8.46
CA MET A 152 -14.84 -6.66 -9.54
C MET A 152 -15.31 -5.27 -9.08
N ARG A 153 -15.84 -5.13 -7.86
CA ARG A 153 -16.25 -3.83 -7.30
C ARG A 153 -15.06 -2.98 -6.82
N LYS A 154 -14.02 -3.60 -6.27
CA LYS A 154 -12.86 -2.89 -5.72
C LYS A 154 -11.83 -2.50 -6.79
N ASN A 155 -11.90 -3.09 -7.97
CA ASN A 155 -10.93 -2.88 -9.04
C ASN A 155 -11.50 -2.00 -10.16
N LEU A 156 -10.89 -0.81 -10.35
CA LEU A 156 -11.28 0.19 -11.35
C LEU A 156 -11.29 -0.38 -12.78
N ARG A 157 -10.48 -1.40 -13.06
CA ARG A 157 -10.44 -2.09 -14.36
C ARG A 157 -11.81 -2.63 -14.78
N TYR A 158 -12.67 -3.02 -13.82
CA TYR A 158 -13.97 -3.64 -14.10
C TYR A 158 -15.16 -2.68 -13.91
N ALA A 159 -14.91 -1.40 -13.59
CA ALA A 159 -15.95 -0.39 -13.33
C ALA A 159 -16.86 -0.09 -14.55
N HIS A 160 -16.39 -0.40 -15.75
CA HIS A 160 -17.14 -0.24 -17.00
C HIS A 160 -18.18 -1.36 -17.24
N LEU A 161 -18.09 -2.49 -16.52
CA LEU A 161 -19.01 -3.62 -16.71
C LEU A 161 -20.39 -3.30 -16.10
N LYS A 162 -21.45 -3.36 -16.91
CA LYS A 162 -22.86 -3.07 -16.51
C LYS A 162 -23.30 -3.81 -15.23
N ASN A 163 -22.84 -5.04 -15.03
CA ASN A 163 -23.21 -5.86 -13.86
C ASN A 163 -22.53 -5.42 -12.56
N VAL A 164 -21.36 -4.76 -12.64
CA VAL A 164 -20.67 -4.19 -11.47
C VAL A 164 -21.38 -2.91 -11.01
N ARG A 165 -21.86 -2.09 -11.97
CA ARG A 165 -22.67 -0.88 -11.70
C ARG A 165 -24.03 -1.20 -11.07
N LYS A 166 -24.70 -2.31 -11.45
CA LYS A 166 -25.96 -2.72 -10.82
C LYS A 166 -25.79 -3.11 -9.34
N CYS A 167 -24.60 -3.61 -8.96
CA CYS A 167 -24.30 -4.02 -7.59
C CYS A 167 -23.91 -2.86 -6.65
N SER A 168 -23.62 -1.66 -7.16
CA SER A 168 -23.41 -0.46 -6.34
C SER A 168 -24.71 0.24 -5.94
N CYS A 169 -25.83 -0.03 -6.64
CA CYS A 169 -27.13 0.57 -6.34
C CYS A 169 -27.82 -0.03 -5.10
N CYS A 170 -27.45 -1.24 -4.67
CA CYS A 170 -28.15 -1.90 -3.55
C CYS A 170 -27.69 -1.47 -2.15
N TYR A 171 -26.68 -0.59 -2.02
CA TYR A 171 -26.26 -0.04 -0.72
C TYR A 171 -26.61 1.43 -0.51
N PHE A 172 -27.22 2.10 -1.50
CA PHE A 172 -27.69 3.48 -1.35
C PHE A 172 -29.15 3.59 -0.86
N ILE A 173 -29.85 2.47 -0.65
CA ILE A 173 -31.24 2.42 -0.12
C ILE A 173 -31.28 1.86 1.31
N LEU A 174 -30.21 2.03 2.10
CA LEU A 174 -30.23 1.69 3.53
C LEU A 174 -29.94 2.87 4.46
N ASN A 175 -29.94 4.11 3.93
CA ASN A 175 -29.83 5.33 4.74
C ASN A 175 -30.83 6.43 4.38
N LEU A 176 -31.95 6.09 3.71
CA LEU A 176 -33.02 7.05 3.44
C LEU A 176 -34.41 6.44 3.70
N THR A 177 -34.69 6.18 4.97
CA THR A 177 -36.05 6.14 5.56
C THR A 177 -35.90 6.12 7.08
N ILE A 178 -35.83 7.30 7.72
CA ILE A 178 -36.94 8.04 8.35
C ILE A 178 -37.08 7.68 9.84
N LYS A 179 -36.77 8.71 10.66
CA LYS A 179 -37.29 9.11 11.97
C LYS A 179 -37.27 8.11 13.13
#